data_AF-A0A8J5H0X9-F1
#
_entry.id   AF-A0A8J5H0X9-F1
#
_cell.length_a   1.000
_cell.length_b   1.000
_cell.length_c   1.000
_cell.angle_alpha   90.00
_cell.angle_beta   90.00
_cell.angle_gamma   90.00
#
_symmetry.space_group_name_H-M   'P 1'
#
loop_
_entity.id
_entity.type
_entity.pdbx_description
1 polymer ?
#
loop_
_entity_poly.entity_id
_entity_poly.type
_entity_poly.pdbx_seq_one_letter_code
_entity_poly.pdbx_strand_id
1 'polypeptide(L)'
;MPTTHGPDPPPSSLTAALPCSTPAPPPSGSRFRTSPSRPTRPTCSCSPGSSPRRTPVVVPPQGVNVKDFRDPTTAWYMASEDAWLVTIGSKNDVQRHAEIVLVYKTADFLRFELLPDLLHAVEGTRMWECVDFFLVATEEETGLDTSEPAGDFVKHVLKVSLDDDRNDYYAIGTYDAKKNEWVPDDPEKDVGISLRYDYDRFYASKTFFDPVMKRRILLGWISESDSERADAAKGWASLMLKHQN
;
A
#
# COMPACT_ATOMS: atom_id res chain seq x y z
N MET A 1 -10.87 65.09 1.28
CA MET A 1 -10.99 63.67 0.94
C MET A 1 -9.59 63.09 0.81
N PRO A 2 -9.29 62.03 1.57
CA PRO A 2 -8.59 60.89 0.97
C PRO A 2 -9.25 59.55 1.35
N THR A 3 -9.24 58.68 0.36
CA THR A 3 -9.75 57.31 0.30
C THR A 3 -8.91 56.34 1.14
N THR A 4 -9.56 55.56 2.00
CA THR A 4 -8.95 54.40 2.68
C THR A 4 -9.09 53.17 1.79
N HIS A 5 -7.95 52.62 1.35
CA HIS A 5 -7.84 51.34 0.66
C HIS A 5 -8.19 50.18 1.61
N GLY A 6 -8.99 49.24 1.13
CA GLY A 6 -9.23 47.95 1.79
C GLY A 6 -8.02 47.00 1.66
N PRO A 7 -7.97 45.92 2.45
CA PRO A 7 -6.84 44.99 2.46
C PRO A 7 -6.80 44.13 1.18
N ASP A 8 -5.59 43.94 0.66
CA ASP A 8 -5.27 43.13 -0.52
C ASP A 8 -5.63 41.63 -0.32
N PRO A 9 -6.05 40.92 -1.39
CA PRO A 9 -6.27 39.48 -1.34
C PRO A 9 -4.93 38.71 -1.23
N PRO A 10 -4.92 37.51 -0.61
CA PRO A 10 -3.71 36.71 -0.48
C PRO A 10 -3.21 36.20 -1.85
N PRO A 11 -1.89 36.00 -2.00
CA PRO A 11 -1.29 35.71 -3.30
C PRO A 11 -1.60 34.28 -3.77
N SER A 12 -2.07 34.20 -5.01
CA SER A 12 -2.10 32.99 -5.83
C SER A 12 -0.66 32.50 -6.03
N SER A 13 -0.26 31.43 -5.35
CA SER A 13 1.05 30.80 -5.57
C SER A 13 0.90 29.44 -6.27
N LEU A 14 1.01 29.52 -7.59
CA LEU A 14 1.82 28.67 -8.47
C LEU A 14 1.98 27.17 -8.11
N THR A 15 1.35 26.38 -8.97
CA THR A 15 1.72 25.03 -9.44
C THR A 15 3.20 24.67 -9.22
N ALA A 16 3.44 23.61 -8.45
CA ALA A 16 4.70 22.86 -8.48
C ALA A 16 4.39 21.42 -8.90
N ALA A 17 4.15 21.22 -10.21
CA ALA A 17 4.37 19.92 -10.82
C ALA A 17 5.88 19.76 -10.98
N LEU A 18 6.48 18.75 -10.34
CA LEU A 18 7.76 18.23 -10.81
C LEU A 18 7.43 17.22 -11.91
N PRO A 19 7.74 17.50 -13.18
CA PRO A 19 7.61 16.48 -14.20
C PRO A 19 8.72 15.45 -13.99
N CYS A 20 8.36 14.17 -13.83
CA CYS A 20 9.19 13.12 -14.40
C CYS A 20 9.30 13.44 -15.89
N SER A 21 10.49 13.84 -16.34
CA SER A 21 10.73 14.23 -17.73
C SER A 21 10.55 13.02 -18.65
N THR A 22 9.46 13.01 -19.42
CA THR A 22 9.36 12.18 -20.62
C THR A 22 10.34 12.69 -21.68
N PRO A 23 11.14 11.82 -22.35
CA PRO A 23 11.99 12.26 -23.44
C PRO A 23 11.15 12.80 -24.60
N ALA A 24 11.58 13.93 -25.19
CA ALA A 24 10.95 14.51 -26.36
C ALA A 24 11.08 13.59 -27.60
N PRO A 25 10.08 13.52 -28.50
CA PRO A 25 10.22 12.77 -29.75
C PRO A 25 11.25 13.44 -30.68
N PRO A 26 12.01 12.66 -31.46
CA PRO A 26 13.01 13.21 -32.37
C PRO A 26 12.36 14.01 -33.52
N PRO A 27 13.01 15.08 -34.01
CA PRO A 27 12.48 15.90 -35.09
C PRO A 27 12.40 15.12 -36.40
N SER A 28 11.31 15.33 -37.13
CA SER A 28 11.06 14.74 -38.44
C SER A 28 12.02 15.31 -39.49
N GLY A 29 12.85 14.45 -40.08
CA GLY A 29 13.50 14.71 -41.37
C GLY A 29 15.02 14.73 -41.35
N SER A 30 15.64 13.54 -41.39
CA SER A 30 16.74 13.27 -42.33
C SER A 30 16.96 11.75 -42.40
N ARG A 31 17.08 11.23 -43.61
CA ARG A 31 17.30 9.80 -43.87
C ARG A 31 18.73 9.43 -43.50
N PHE A 32 18.91 8.67 -42.42
CA PHE A 32 20.04 7.76 -42.29
C PHE A 32 19.58 6.45 -41.64
N ARG A 33 19.77 5.35 -42.36
CA ARG A 33 19.50 3.98 -41.92
C ARG A 33 20.46 3.67 -40.76
N THR A 34 19.94 3.53 -39.55
CA THR A 34 20.63 2.86 -38.44
C THR A 34 19.66 1.91 -37.74
N SER A 35 20.22 0.79 -37.29
CA SER A 35 19.61 -0.39 -36.65
C SER A 35 18.42 -0.07 -35.73
N PRO A 36 17.36 -0.92 -35.63
CA PRO A 36 16.32 -0.71 -34.64
C PRO A 36 16.94 -0.81 -33.25
N SER A 37 17.13 0.34 -32.62
CA SER A 37 17.51 0.43 -31.22
C SER A 37 16.47 -0.32 -30.41
N ARG A 38 16.93 -1.31 -29.64
CA ARG A 38 16.16 -1.98 -28.61
C ARG A 38 15.48 -0.90 -27.76
N PRO A 39 14.14 -0.89 -27.60
CA PRO A 39 13.50 0.14 -26.80
C PRO A 39 14.11 0.12 -25.40
N THR A 40 14.71 1.24 -25.01
CA THR A 40 15.17 1.47 -23.64
C THR A 40 13.95 1.31 -22.75
N ARG A 41 13.90 0.23 -21.95
CA ARG A 41 12.89 0.12 -20.90
C ARG A 41 13.01 1.38 -20.03
N PRO A 42 11.92 2.11 -19.78
CA PRO A 42 11.97 3.19 -18.80
C PRO A 42 12.39 2.57 -17.46
N THR A 43 13.55 3.00 -16.95
CA THR A 43 14.03 2.62 -15.62
C THR A 43 13.63 3.72 -14.65
N CYS A 44 12.92 3.36 -13.58
CA CYS A 44 12.70 4.28 -12.46
C CYS A 44 14.00 4.35 -11.65
N SER A 45 14.83 5.36 -11.91
CA SER A 45 16.01 5.67 -11.10
C SER A 45 15.79 6.98 -10.36
N CYS A 46 15.81 6.94 -9.03
CA CYS A 46 15.76 8.13 -8.20
C CYS A 46 17.17 8.76 -8.10
N SER A 47 17.27 10.08 -8.28
CA SER A 47 18.51 10.79 -8.00
C SER A 47 18.82 10.76 -6.49
N PRO A 48 20.10 10.71 -6.09
CA PRO A 48 20.49 10.85 -4.69
C PRO A 48 19.89 12.13 -4.07
N GLY A 49 19.22 12.00 -2.91
CA GLY A 49 18.61 13.14 -2.20
C GLY A 49 17.19 13.54 -2.64
N SER A 50 16.51 12.71 -3.43
CA SER A 50 15.13 12.95 -3.93
C SER A 50 14.01 12.72 -2.90
N SER A 51 14.33 12.38 -1.64
CA SER A 51 13.32 12.30 -0.59
C SER A 51 12.69 13.67 -0.33
N PRO A 52 11.35 13.78 -0.15
CA PRO A 52 10.71 15.06 0.11
C PRO A 52 11.32 15.72 1.36
N ARG A 53 11.47 17.04 1.32
CA ARG A 53 12.10 17.86 2.39
C ARG A 53 11.41 17.78 3.76
N ARG A 54 10.30 17.05 3.87
CA ARG A 54 9.46 16.90 5.09
C ARG A 54 9.17 15.42 5.32
N THR A 55 10.20 14.63 5.61
CA THR A 55 10.05 13.27 6.13
C THR A 55 10.34 13.27 7.63
N PRO A 56 9.60 12.50 8.46
CA PRO A 56 8.44 11.69 8.11
C PRO A 56 7.19 12.53 7.77
N VAL A 57 6.36 12.05 6.83
CA VAL A 57 5.08 12.68 6.45
C VAL A 57 3.90 12.20 7.31
N VAL A 58 4.06 11.05 7.97
CA VAL A 58 3.11 10.48 8.95
C VAL A 58 3.90 10.03 10.18
N VAL A 59 3.38 10.32 11.37
CA VAL A 59 3.96 9.89 12.65
C VAL A 59 2.92 9.07 13.43
N PRO A 60 3.36 8.20 14.36
CA PRO A 60 2.45 7.42 15.19
C PRO A 60 1.46 8.32 15.94
N PRO A 61 0.15 8.02 15.89
CA PRO A 61 -0.84 8.79 16.64
C PRO A 61 -0.78 8.48 18.14
N GLN A 62 -1.50 9.26 18.94
CA GLN A 62 -1.60 9.01 20.37
C GLN A 62 -2.19 7.60 20.64
N GLY A 63 -1.59 6.86 21.58
CA GLY A 63 -2.02 5.50 21.93
C GLY A 63 -1.39 4.40 21.08
N VAL A 64 -0.59 4.76 20.07
CA VAL A 64 0.19 3.84 19.25
C VAL A 64 1.67 3.95 19.59
N ASN A 65 2.33 2.81 19.80
CA ASN A 65 3.76 2.76 20.04
C ASN A 65 4.55 3.08 18.76
N VAL A 66 5.64 3.82 18.90
CA VAL A 66 6.53 4.17 17.76
C VAL A 66 7.09 2.93 17.07
N LYS A 67 7.29 1.84 17.82
CA LYS A 67 7.76 0.58 17.24
C LYS A 67 6.66 -0.13 16.46
N ASP A 68 5.40 0.07 16.83
CA ASP A 68 4.23 -0.64 16.30
C ASP A 68 3.47 0.17 15.25
N PHE A 69 4.20 1.01 14.50
CA PHE A 69 3.63 1.88 13.46
C PHE A 69 4.50 1.82 12.19
N ARG A 70 4.18 0.89 11.29
CA ARG A 70 5.00 0.57 10.11
C ARG A 70 4.17 -0.02 8.97
N ASP A 71 4.79 -0.14 7.81
CA ASP A 71 4.27 -0.86 6.64
C ASP A 71 2.96 -0.32 6.03
N PRO A 72 2.98 0.90 5.45
CA PRO A 72 1.81 1.42 4.75
C PRO A 72 1.42 0.56 3.54
N THR A 73 0.12 0.41 3.31
CA THR A 73 -0.42 -0.32 2.15
C THR A 73 -0.26 0.47 0.85
N THR A 74 -0.51 -0.20 -0.28
CA THR A 74 -0.89 0.51 -1.51
C THR A 74 -2.12 1.37 -1.22
N ALA A 75 -2.10 2.63 -1.68
CA ALA A 75 -3.22 3.54 -1.55
C ALA A 75 -4.36 3.17 -2.51
N TRP A 76 -5.59 3.49 -2.17
CA TRP A 76 -6.72 3.42 -3.08
C TRP A 76 -7.48 4.74 -3.14
N TYR A 77 -8.02 5.05 -4.31
CA TYR A 77 -8.73 6.30 -4.53
C TYR A 77 -10.20 6.18 -4.16
N MET A 78 -10.68 7.15 -3.40
CA MET A 78 -12.08 7.31 -3.00
C MET A 78 -12.69 8.46 -3.79
N ALA A 79 -13.38 8.12 -4.89
CA ALA A 79 -13.97 9.11 -5.79
C ALA A 79 -15.03 10.02 -5.14
N SER A 80 -15.72 9.54 -4.09
CA SER A 80 -16.72 10.34 -3.37
C SER A 80 -16.13 11.51 -2.57
N GLU A 81 -14.84 11.45 -2.22
CA GLU A 81 -14.15 12.46 -1.44
C GLU A 81 -13.02 13.16 -2.20
N ASP A 82 -12.76 12.77 -3.46
CA ASP A 82 -11.61 13.21 -4.26
C ASP A 82 -10.28 13.08 -3.47
N ALA A 83 -10.09 11.92 -2.83
CA ALA A 83 -8.97 11.66 -1.94
C ALA A 83 -8.47 10.22 -2.03
N TRP A 84 -7.25 10.00 -1.58
CA TRP A 84 -6.63 8.70 -1.44
C TRP A 84 -6.68 8.24 0.01
N LEU A 85 -6.92 6.95 0.21
CA LEU A 85 -6.81 6.29 1.49
C LEU A 85 -5.60 5.36 1.51
N VAL A 86 -4.93 5.31 2.66
CA VAL A 86 -3.79 4.43 2.94
C VAL A 86 -4.01 3.83 4.32
N THR A 87 -3.69 2.56 4.50
CA THR A 87 -3.76 1.93 5.82
C THR A 87 -2.39 1.61 6.39
N ILE A 88 -2.32 1.59 7.72
CA ILE A 88 -1.13 1.21 8.48
C ILE A 88 -1.58 0.24 9.59
N GLY A 89 -0.96 -0.94 9.61
CA GLY A 89 -1.13 -1.92 10.68
C GLY A 89 -0.49 -1.43 11.97
N SER A 90 -1.19 -1.61 13.07
CA SER A 90 -0.72 -1.16 14.38
C SER A 90 -1.39 -1.91 15.51
N LYS A 91 -1.05 -1.51 16.73
CA LYS A 91 -1.56 -2.04 17.98
C LYS A 91 -2.05 -0.92 18.87
N ASN A 92 -3.24 -1.07 19.44
CA ASN A 92 -3.79 -0.12 20.40
C ASN A 92 -3.41 -0.51 21.83
N ASP A 93 -2.45 0.20 22.42
CA ASP A 93 -2.01 -0.06 23.80
C ASP A 93 -3.01 0.43 24.87
N VAL A 94 -4.03 1.19 24.48
CA VAL A 94 -5.06 1.72 25.39
C VAL A 94 -6.29 0.81 25.47
N GLN A 95 -6.61 0.09 24.39
CA GLN A 95 -7.78 -0.79 24.30
C GLN A 95 -7.36 -2.26 24.22
N ARG A 96 -7.13 -2.88 25.38
CA ARG A 96 -6.89 -4.34 25.51
C ARG A 96 -5.80 -4.93 24.60
N HIS A 97 -4.89 -4.11 24.07
CA HIS A 97 -3.92 -4.54 23.06
C HIS A 97 -4.61 -5.14 21.82
N ALA A 98 -5.74 -4.55 21.41
CA ALA A 98 -6.37 -4.88 20.15
C ALA A 98 -5.48 -4.46 18.98
N GLU A 99 -5.50 -5.28 17.94
CA GLU A 99 -4.68 -5.12 16.76
C GLU A 99 -5.53 -4.47 15.71
N ILE A 100 -5.01 -3.37 15.16
CA ILE A 100 -5.83 -2.36 14.49
C ILE A 100 -5.26 -2.00 13.13
N VAL A 101 -6.15 -1.61 12.24
CA VAL A 101 -5.78 -1.03 10.95
C VAL A 101 -6.24 0.42 10.92
N LEU A 102 -5.26 1.32 11.07
CA LEU A 102 -5.48 2.76 10.98
C LEU A 102 -5.68 3.14 9.51
N VAL A 103 -6.57 4.11 9.25
CA VAL A 103 -6.78 4.66 7.90
C VAL A 103 -6.39 6.13 7.88
N TYR A 104 -5.55 6.48 6.91
CA TYR A 104 -5.15 7.85 6.64
C TYR A 104 -5.68 8.29 5.29
N LYS A 105 -6.19 9.52 5.24
CA LYS A 105 -6.64 10.20 4.03
C LYS A 105 -5.60 11.21 3.55
N THR A 106 -5.40 11.31 2.24
CA THR A 106 -4.53 12.31 1.63
C THR A 106 -5.03 12.74 0.24
N ALA A 107 -4.84 14.01 -0.11
CA ALA A 107 -5.11 14.50 -1.47
C ALA A 107 -3.82 14.62 -2.32
N ASP A 108 -2.66 14.67 -1.67
CA ASP A 108 -1.39 15.07 -2.31
C ASP A 108 -0.20 14.15 -1.97
N PHE A 109 -0.39 13.12 -1.14
CA PHE A 109 0.67 12.24 -0.61
C PHE A 109 1.76 12.97 0.20
N LEU A 110 1.52 14.22 0.59
CA LEU A 110 2.41 15.03 1.42
C LEU A 110 1.80 15.30 2.79
N ARG A 111 0.47 15.37 2.87
CA ARG A 111 -0.29 15.61 4.10
C ARG A 111 -1.29 14.49 4.30
N PHE A 112 -1.27 13.90 5.48
CA PHE A 112 -2.15 12.80 5.85
C PHE A 112 -2.99 13.19 7.05
N GLU A 113 -4.29 12.91 6.95
CA GLU A 113 -5.28 13.04 8.02
C GLU A 113 -5.61 11.65 8.53
N LEU A 114 -5.45 11.39 9.82
CA LEU A 114 -5.92 10.15 10.44
C LEU A 114 -7.44 10.20 10.53
N LEU A 115 -8.13 9.19 9.99
CA LEU A 115 -9.56 9.02 10.16
C LEU A 115 -9.88 8.51 11.58
N PRO A 116 -11.01 8.91 12.17
CA PRO A 116 -11.37 8.52 13.54
C PRO A 116 -11.71 7.04 13.67
N ASP A 117 -12.25 6.44 12.61
CA ASP A 117 -12.65 5.04 12.57
C ASP A 117 -11.51 4.16 12.03
N LEU A 118 -11.44 2.93 12.54
CA LEU A 118 -10.51 1.91 12.09
C LEU A 118 -11.09 1.18 10.88
N LEU A 119 -10.23 0.69 9.99
CA LEU A 119 -10.69 -0.20 8.92
C LEU A 119 -11.19 -1.52 9.52
N HIS A 120 -10.42 -2.08 10.46
CA HIS A 120 -10.73 -3.32 11.15
C HIS A 120 -9.93 -3.43 12.45
N ALA A 121 -10.41 -4.27 13.38
CA ALA A 121 -9.69 -4.62 14.59
C ALA A 121 -10.00 -6.05 15.05
N VAL A 122 -8.99 -6.77 15.54
CA VAL A 122 -9.17 -8.11 16.13
C VAL A 122 -8.46 -8.17 17.48
N GLU A 123 -9.15 -8.68 18.49
CA GLU A 123 -8.57 -8.89 19.82
C GLU A 123 -7.74 -10.19 19.85
N GLY A 124 -6.55 -10.14 20.44
CA GLY A 124 -5.76 -11.34 20.74
C GLY A 124 -4.90 -11.87 19.59
N THR A 125 -4.88 -11.22 18.43
CA THR A 125 -4.05 -11.61 17.26
C THR A 125 -2.61 -11.08 17.30
N ARG A 126 -2.27 -10.24 18.28
CA ARG A 126 -0.92 -9.65 18.46
C ARG A 126 -0.45 -8.83 17.23
N MET A 127 0.80 -8.36 17.19
CA MET A 127 1.24 -7.31 16.25
C MET A 127 0.95 -7.63 14.76
N TRP A 128 0.26 -6.72 14.07
CA TRP A 128 0.00 -6.78 12.62
C TRP A 128 1.05 -6.03 11.80
N GLU A 129 1.93 -6.77 11.13
CA GLU A 129 2.89 -6.26 10.15
C GLU A 129 2.34 -6.37 8.72
N CYS A 130 2.96 -5.63 7.80
CA CYS A 130 2.78 -5.80 6.35
C CYS A 130 1.32 -6.01 5.92
N VAL A 131 0.43 -5.15 6.43
CA VAL A 131 -0.98 -5.16 6.03
C VAL A 131 -1.07 -5.05 4.51
N ASP A 132 -2.06 -5.72 3.92
CA ASP A 132 -2.42 -5.54 2.52
C ASP A 132 -3.94 -5.54 2.40
N PHE A 133 -4.45 -4.65 1.55
CA PHE A 133 -5.89 -4.47 1.35
C PHE A 133 -6.17 -4.32 -0.14
N PHE A 134 -6.97 -5.24 -0.69
CA PHE A 134 -7.20 -5.28 -2.13
C PHE A 134 -8.50 -5.98 -2.53
N LEU A 135 -8.86 -5.80 -3.81
CA LEU A 135 -10.10 -6.28 -4.38
C LEU A 135 -9.91 -7.58 -5.17
N VAL A 136 -10.93 -8.43 -5.15
CA VAL A 136 -11.07 -9.64 -5.97
C VAL A 136 -12.46 -9.67 -6.63
N ALA A 137 -12.51 -10.09 -7.90
CA ALA A 137 -13.77 -10.33 -8.61
C ALA A 137 -14.35 -11.69 -8.19
N THR A 138 -15.67 -11.79 -8.08
CA THR A 138 -16.34 -13.04 -7.67
C THR A 138 -16.84 -13.88 -8.84
N GLU A 139 -16.98 -13.29 -10.03
CA GLU A 139 -17.51 -13.97 -11.22
C GLU A 139 -16.50 -14.10 -12.37
N GLU A 140 -15.39 -13.38 -12.30
CA GLU A 140 -14.36 -13.36 -13.34
C GLU A 140 -12.99 -13.73 -12.78
N GLU A 141 -12.16 -14.37 -13.60
CA GLU A 141 -10.75 -14.65 -13.29
C GLU A 141 -9.85 -13.46 -13.67
N THR A 142 -10.31 -12.24 -13.40
CA THR A 142 -9.59 -10.99 -13.68
C THR A 142 -9.17 -10.32 -12.38
N GLY A 143 -7.93 -9.81 -12.36
CA GLY A 143 -7.49 -8.94 -11.27
C GLY A 143 -8.19 -7.59 -11.34
N LEU A 144 -8.49 -7.03 -10.18
CA LEU A 144 -9.05 -5.68 -10.05
C LEU A 144 -7.98 -4.70 -9.60
N ASP A 145 -8.02 -3.48 -10.15
CA ASP A 145 -7.28 -2.36 -9.58
C ASP A 145 -7.79 -2.07 -8.16
N THR A 146 -6.89 -1.62 -7.27
CA THR A 146 -7.26 -1.39 -5.88
C THR A 146 -8.27 -0.24 -5.72
N SER A 147 -8.44 0.62 -6.74
CA SER A 147 -9.40 1.73 -6.75
C SER A 147 -10.69 1.44 -7.52
N GLU A 148 -10.92 0.20 -7.95
CA GLU A 148 -12.21 -0.16 -8.56
C GLU A 148 -13.37 0.06 -7.56
N PRO A 149 -14.56 0.49 -8.03
CA PRO A 149 -15.68 0.71 -7.14
C PRO A 149 -16.17 -0.60 -6.52
N ALA A 150 -16.56 -0.54 -5.24
CA ALA A 150 -17.25 -1.65 -4.59
C ALA A 150 -18.61 -1.94 -5.27
N GLY A 151 -19.03 -3.20 -5.28
CA GLY A 151 -20.29 -3.64 -5.88
C GLY A 151 -20.55 -5.12 -5.64
N ASP A 152 -21.68 -5.61 -6.17
CA ASP A 152 -22.21 -6.95 -5.90
C ASP A 152 -21.25 -8.10 -6.27
N PHE A 153 -20.33 -7.86 -7.21
CA PHE A 153 -19.38 -8.86 -7.73
C PHE A 153 -17.92 -8.60 -7.29
N VAL A 154 -17.74 -7.78 -6.25
CA VAL A 154 -16.42 -7.39 -5.73
C VAL A 154 -16.35 -7.74 -4.25
N LYS A 155 -15.30 -8.47 -3.88
CA LYS A 155 -14.93 -8.72 -2.49
C LYS A 155 -13.60 -8.07 -2.16
N HIS A 156 -13.39 -7.80 -0.87
CA HIS A 156 -12.18 -7.19 -0.36
C HIS A 156 -11.43 -8.20 0.50
N VAL A 157 -10.14 -8.35 0.25
CA VAL A 157 -9.23 -9.17 1.04
C VAL A 157 -8.44 -8.27 1.97
N LEU A 158 -8.52 -8.55 3.26
CA LEU A 158 -7.63 -7.98 4.26
C LEU A 158 -6.60 -9.04 4.64
N LYS A 159 -5.33 -8.67 4.56
CA LYS A 159 -4.20 -9.54 4.88
C LYS A 159 -3.29 -8.88 5.91
N VAL A 160 -2.71 -9.70 6.79
CA VAL A 160 -1.72 -9.29 7.79
C VAL A 160 -0.58 -10.31 7.86
N SER A 161 0.61 -9.85 8.25
CA SER A 161 1.72 -10.69 8.68
C SER A 161 1.77 -10.65 10.21
N LEU A 162 1.72 -11.80 10.88
CA LEU A 162 1.82 -11.85 12.34
C LEU A 162 3.28 -12.05 12.77
N ASP A 163 3.83 -11.05 13.47
CA ASP A 163 5.26 -11.01 13.89
C ASP A 163 5.65 -12.22 14.75
N ASP A 164 4.72 -12.74 15.55
CA ASP A 164 4.99 -13.77 16.54
C ASP A 164 5.14 -15.17 15.96
N ASP A 165 4.32 -15.54 14.99
CA ASP A 165 4.35 -16.88 14.39
C ASP A 165 4.97 -16.92 13.00
N ARG A 166 5.30 -15.73 12.45
CA ARG A 166 5.91 -15.54 11.14
C ARG A 166 5.09 -16.12 9.99
N ASN A 167 3.75 -16.02 10.07
CA ASN A 167 2.85 -16.38 8.99
C ASN A 167 2.02 -15.21 8.48
N ASP A 168 1.55 -15.37 7.25
CA ASP A 168 0.68 -14.42 6.57
C ASP A 168 -0.74 -14.95 6.50
N TYR A 169 -1.66 -14.21 7.13
CA TYR A 169 -3.07 -14.56 7.22
C TYR A 169 -3.91 -13.60 6.41
N TYR A 170 -4.99 -14.10 5.81
CA TYR A 170 -5.96 -13.28 5.11
C TYR A 170 -7.38 -13.71 5.43
N ALA A 171 -8.31 -12.79 5.25
CA ALA A 171 -9.74 -13.06 5.26
C ALA A 171 -10.42 -12.31 4.11
N ILE A 172 -11.56 -12.86 3.68
CA ILE A 172 -12.38 -12.29 2.62
C ILE A 172 -13.58 -11.61 3.27
N GLY A 173 -13.94 -10.43 2.79
CA GLY A 173 -15.02 -9.64 3.35
C GLY A 173 -15.52 -8.57 2.40
N THR A 174 -16.31 -7.65 2.97
CA THR A 174 -16.89 -6.52 2.26
C THR A 174 -16.47 -5.21 2.93
N TYR A 175 -16.13 -4.22 2.12
CA TYR A 175 -15.75 -2.88 2.58
C TYR A 175 -16.88 -1.88 2.36
N ASP A 176 -17.32 -1.21 3.43
CA ASP A 176 -18.24 -0.09 3.39
C ASP A 176 -17.45 1.22 3.33
N ALA A 177 -17.31 1.77 2.13
CA ALA A 177 -16.58 3.01 1.89
C ALA A 177 -17.16 4.23 2.63
N LYS A 178 -18.45 4.23 3.00
CA LYS A 178 -19.07 5.35 3.74
C LYS A 178 -18.72 5.33 5.22
N LYS A 179 -18.55 4.13 5.78
CA LYS A 179 -18.16 3.93 7.18
C LYS A 179 -16.66 3.77 7.35
N ASN A 180 -15.93 3.58 6.25
CA ASN A 180 -14.52 3.20 6.26
C ASN A 180 -14.29 1.93 7.10
N GLU A 181 -15.16 0.93 6.93
CA GLU A 181 -15.20 -0.29 7.73
C GLU A 181 -15.12 -1.51 6.80
N TRP A 182 -14.25 -2.46 7.12
CA TRP A 182 -14.22 -3.77 6.48
C TRP A 182 -14.80 -4.83 7.42
N VAL A 183 -15.64 -5.71 6.88
CA VAL A 183 -16.32 -6.75 7.65
C VAL A 183 -15.99 -8.11 7.03
N PRO A 184 -15.46 -9.08 7.79
CA PRO A 184 -15.19 -10.43 7.29
C PRO A 184 -16.51 -11.14 6.94
N ASP A 185 -16.48 -11.96 5.89
CA ASP A 185 -17.63 -12.80 5.51
C ASP A 185 -17.90 -13.89 6.55
N ASP A 186 -16.86 -14.36 7.24
CA ASP A 186 -16.92 -15.34 8.32
C ASP A 186 -16.08 -14.85 9.52
N PRO A 187 -16.73 -14.31 10.58
CA PRO A 187 -16.03 -13.81 11.76
C PRO A 187 -15.24 -14.89 12.52
N GLU A 188 -15.58 -16.18 12.38
CA GLU A 188 -14.81 -17.27 13.00
C GLU A 188 -13.50 -17.54 12.25
N LYS A 189 -13.38 -17.05 11.01
CA LYS A 189 -12.18 -17.14 10.15
C LYS A 189 -11.64 -15.76 9.80
N ASP A 190 -11.73 -14.82 10.74
CA ASP A 190 -11.20 -13.48 10.57
C ASP A 190 -9.68 -13.49 10.34
N VAL A 191 -9.18 -12.35 9.87
CA VAL A 191 -7.76 -12.15 9.59
C VAL A 191 -6.92 -12.39 10.84
N GLY A 192 -5.85 -13.17 10.69
CA GLY A 192 -5.00 -13.61 11.80
C GLY A 192 -5.47 -14.89 12.51
N ILE A 193 -6.61 -15.48 12.13
CA ILE A 193 -7.17 -16.66 12.83
C ILE A 193 -6.99 -17.96 12.04
N SER A 194 -7.43 -17.99 10.77
CA SER A 194 -7.60 -19.25 10.03
C SER A 194 -6.76 -19.36 8.76
N LEU A 195 -7.11 -18.62 7.70
CA LEU A 195 -6.57 -18.86 6.37
C LEU A 195 -5.21 -18.21 6.19
N ARG A 196 -4.28 -18.96 5.59
CA ARG A 196 -2.94 -18.51 5.22
C ARG A 196 -2.74 -18.64 3.72
N TYR A 197 -1.90 -17.79 3.14
CA TYR A 197 -1.50 -17.97 1.73
C TYR A 197 -0.65 -19.22 1.52
N ASP A 198 0.20 -19.52 2.50
CA ASP A 198 1.12 -20.64 2.48
C ASP A 198 1.27 -21.16 3.92
N TYR A 199 1.45 -22.47 4.07
CA TYR A 199 1.50 -23.14 5.38
C TYR A 199 2.94 -23.53 5.79
N ASP A 200 3.93 -23.17 4.98
CA ASP A 200 5.37 -23.33 5.24
C ASP A 200 6.03 -21.95 5.47
N ARG A 201 7.22 -21.71 4.90
CA ARG A 201 8.03 -20.50 5.11
C ARG A 201 7.64 -19.42 4.11
N PHE A 202 6.72 -18.56 4.50
CA PHE A 202 6.25 -17.45 3.67
C PHE A 202 5.78 -16.30 4.55
N TYR A 203 6.42 -15.14 4.42
CA TYR A 203 6.16 -14.01 5.30
C TYR A 203 6.29 -12.66 4.57
N ALA A 204 5.76 -11.61 5.20
CA ALA A 204 5.84 -10.22 4.72
C ALA A 204 5.33 -10.05 3.27
N SER A 205 4.29 -10.79 2.90
CA SER A 205 3.76 -10.78 1.55
C SER A 205 2.99 -9.51 1.22
N LYS A 206 3.04 -9.13 -0.07
CA LYS A 206 2.36 -7.97 -0.61
C LYS A 206 1.91 -8.23 -2.04
N THR A 207 0.74 -7.72 -2.38
CA THR A 207 0.20 -7.79 -3.73
C THR A 207 0.38 -6.48 -4.50
N PHE A 208 0.36 -6.57 -5.83
CA PHE A 208 0.12 -5.43 -6.70
C PHE A 208 -0.69 -5.86 -7.91
N PHE A 209 -1.39 -4.91 -8.52
CA PHE A 209 -2.14 -5.14 -9.75
C PHE A 209 -1.23 -4.96 -10.98
N ASP A 210 -1.23 -5.94 -11.87
CA ASP A 210 -0.60 -5.89 -13.19
C ASP A 210 -1.67 -5.46 -14.22
N PRO A 211 -1.70 -4.19 -14.65
CA PRO A 211 -2.73 -3.69 -15.55
C PRO A 211 -2.57 -4.21 -16.98
N VAL A 212 -1.39 -4.73 -17.34
CA VAL A 212 -1.13 -5.25 -18.70
C VAL A 212 -1.78 -6.62 -18.85
N MET A 213 -1.56 -7.50 -17.87
CA MET A 213 -2.11 -8.85 -17.87
C MET A 213 -3.44 -8.96 -17.12
N LYS A 214 -3.93 -7.85 -16.54
CA LYS A 214 -5.15 -7.77 -15.73
C LYS A 214 -5.21 -8.84 -14.64
N ARG A 215 -4.16 -8.92 -13.83
CA ARG A 215 -4.04 -9.92 -12.75
C ARG A 215 -3.43 -9.30 -11.50
N ARG A 216 -3.71 -9.90 -10.36
CA ARG A 216 -3.03 -9.57 -9.10
C ARG A 216 -1.84 -10.50 -8.92
N ILE A 217 -0.69 -9.92 -8.60
CA ILE A 217 0.55 -10.67 -8.36
C ILE A 217 0.85 -10.61 -6.87
N LEU A 218 1.08 -11.77 -6.25
CA LEU A 218 1.51 -11.90 -4.87
C LEU A 218 3.03 -12.16 -4.82
N LEU A 219 3.72 -11.33 -4.03
CA LEU A 219 5.12 -11.53 -3.67
C LEU A 219 5.20 -11.87 -2.19
N GLY A 220 6.11 -12.77 -1.81
CA GLY A 220 6.38 -13.06 -0.40
C GLY A 220 7.85 -13.39 -0.17
N TRP A 221 8.32 -13.08 1.04
CA TRP A 221 9.68 -13.36 1.46
C TRP A 221 9.77 -14.79 2.03
N ILE A 222 10.76 -15.55 1.55
CA ILE A 222 11.08 -16.88 2.05
C ILE A 222 12.41 -16.78 2.82
N SER A 223 12.34 -17.00 4.13
CA SER A 223 13.51 -17.10 4.99
C SER A 223 14.33 -18.37 4.69
N GLU A 224 15.63 -18.32 4.94
CA GLU A 224 16.48 -19.51 4.89
C GLU A 224 16.06 -20.58 5.90
N SER A 225 16.33 -21.84 5.56
CA SER A 225 16.13 -22.98 6.46
C SER A 225 17.43 -23.50 7.08
N ASP A 226 18.59 -22.97 6.68
CA ASP A 226 19.88 -23.27 7.28
C ASP A 226 20.20 -22.30 8.44
N SER A 227 21.45 -22.29 8.90
CA SER A 227 21.89 -21.44 10.02
C SER A 227 22.40 -20.08 9.55
N GLU A 228 22.31 -19.06 10.38
CA GLU A 228 22.92 -17.73 10.12
C GLU A 228 24.44 -17.80 9.83
N ARG A 229 25.15 -18.80 10.37
CA ARG A 229 26.56 -19.04 10.04
C ARG A 229 26.74 -19.45 8.56
N ALA A 230 25.81 -20.24 8.04
CA ALA A 230 25.80 -20.65 6.64
C ALA A 230 25.47 -19.45 5.73
N ASP A 231 24.54 -18.58 6.15
CA ASP A 231 24.27 -17.30 5.49
C ASP A 231 25.52 -16.44 5.38
N ALA A 232 26.24 -16.26 6.49
CA ALA A 232 27.49 -15.52 6.51
C ALA A 232 28.57 -16.15 5.62
N ALA A 233 28.62 -17.49 5.54
CA ALA A 233 29.59 -18.21 4.72
C ALA A 233 29.27 -18.16 3.21
N LYS A 234 27.98 -18.25 2.84
CA LYS A 234 27.52 -18.21 1.43
C LYS A 234 27.39 -16.78 0.89
N GLY A 235 27.27 -15.78 1.78
CA GLY A 235 27.28 -14.35 1.44
C GLY A 235 25.94 -13.80 0.97
N TRP A 236 24.85 -14.54 1.13
CA TRP A 236 23.49 -14.13 0.81
C TRP A 236 22.50 -14.91 1.70
N ALA A 237 21.28 -14.38 1.85
CA ALA A 237 20.21 -15.05 2.57
C ALA A 237 18.85 -14.62 2.01
N SER A 238 17.90 -15.56 2.07
CA SER A 238 16.50 -15.44 1.69
C SER A 238 16.23 -15.27 0.21
N LEU A 239 14.99 -15.56 -0.18
CA LEU A 239 14.49 -15.44 -1.55
C LEU A 239 13.12 -14.76 -1.57
N MET A 240 12.72 -14.31 -2.75
CA MET A 240 11.35 -13.86 -3.01
C MET A 240 10.60 -14.92 -3.80
N LEU A 241 9.47 -15.37 -3.27
CA LEU A 241 8.49 -16.14 -4.04
C LEU A 241 7.65 -15.19 -4.87
N LYS A 242 7.42 -15.56 -6.11
CA LYS A 242 6.41 -14.95 -6.96
C LYS A 242 5.36 -16.02 -7.25
N HIS A 243 4.17 -15.84 -6.71
CA HIS A 243 3.04 -16.70 -7.03
C HIS A 243 2.26 -16.10 -8.21
N GLN A 244 2.07 -16.89 -9.27
CA GLN A 244 1.23 -16.55 -10.42
C GLN A 244 0.30 -17.73 -10.69
N ASN A 245 -0.99 -17.55 -10.44
CA ASN A 245 -2.02 -18.38 -11.06
C ASN A 245 -2.41 -17.74 -12.39
#